data_AF-A0A8S2SB06-F1
#
_entry.id   AF-A0A8S2SB06-F1
#
_cell.length_a   1.000
_cell.length_b   1.000
_cell.length_c   1.000
_cell.angle_alpha   90.00
_cell.angle_beta   90.00
_cell.angle_gamma   90.00
#
_symmetry.space_group_name_H-M   'P 1'
#
loop_
_entity.id
_entity.type
_entity.pdbx_description
1 polymer ?
#
loop_
_entity_poly.entity_id
_entity_poly.type
_entity_poly.pdbx_seq_one_letter_code
_entity_poly.pdbx_strand_id
1 'polypeptide(L)'
;MLESIWTLLNLIRVYTKKRGEKPDFEDGLIVRNGTTVEHVCRMVHRTLVDQFKYALAWGTSVKFSPQRVGLSHVLQNEDVICLMTDDESEPLLRDNGRQHTYTSLNSYITANANTTQPSSNTTFASGEKLLSGRYESLDYECDESEIAHMEEKRLGYQHTRRLVVLKWFIMLLIGISTGLTAVFVDYTVKKLTKFKFSYVQNKLDYCLAEHCLFQPYLAWIGINMGMVLVAGFLILWEPVARGSGIPQVKCYLNGVAVPHVLRLKALVAKVLGVIFAVSGGLAVGKEGPMIHSGAIIAGGISQGKSSSLKIDLHIFKYFRTDKHKRDFVAAGAAAGVAAAFGAPVGGVLFALEEGASFFNQQLTCFLPRWCQRLL
;
A
#
# COMPACT_ATOMS: atom_id res chain seq x y z
N MET A 1 -10.75 -20.83 -21.75
CA MET A 1 -10.48 -19.39 -21.55
C MET A 1 -9.16 -19.17 -20.82
N LEU A 2 -8.91 -19.82 -19.68
CA LEU A 2 -7.62 -19.73 -18.97
C LEU A 2 -6.44 -20.25 -19.81
N GLU A 3 -6.51 -21.44 -20.41
CA GLU A 3 -5.44 -21.98 -21.26
C GLU A 3 -5.06 -21.07 -22.44
N SER A 4 -6.03 -20.34 -22.98
CA SER A 4 -5.83 -19.37 -24.06
C SER A 4 -5.02 -18.15 -23.60
N ILE A 5 -5.17 -17.72 -22.34
CA ILE A 5 -4.40 -16.63 -21.74
C ILE A 5 -2.94 -17.04 -21.55
N TRP A 6 -2.71 -18.27 -21.07
CA TRP A 6 -1.35 -18.83 -20.91
C TRP A 6 -0.61 -18.94 -22.24
N THR A 7 -1.31 -19.37 -23.28
CA THR A 7 -0.76 -19.47 -24.64
C THR A 7 -0.42 -18.07 -25.21
N LEU A 8 -1.29 -17.07 -24.98
CA LEU A 8 -1.06 -15.69 -25.43
C LEU A 8 0.11 -14.99 -24.71
N LEU A 9 0.28 -15.27 -23.41
CA LEU A 9 1.35 -14.69 -22.59
C LEU A 9 2.67 -15.47 -22.68
N ASN A 10 2.69 -16.61 -23.39
CA ASN A 10 3.82 -17.51 -23.55
C ASN A 10 4.46 -17.92 -22.21
N LEU A 11 3.61 -18.27 -21.25
CA LEU A 11 3.99 -18.67 -19.89
C LEU A 11 3.84 -20.19 -19.70
N ILE A 12 4.73 -20.77 -18.91
CA ILE A 12 4.72 -22.16 -18.47
C ILE A 12 4.80 -22.22 -16.94
N ARG A 13 4.24 -23.27 -16.36
CA ARG A 13 4.29 -23.55 -14.92
C ARG A 13 5.25 -24.71 -14.67
N VAL A 14 6.27 -24.50 -13.83
CA VAL A 14 7.27 -25.51 -13.46
C VAL A 14 7.19 -25.72 -11.96
N TYR A 15 7.21 -26.97 -11.51
CA TYR A 15 7.15 -27.33 -10.10
C TYR A 15 8.53 -27.71 -9.58
N THR A 16 8.91 -27.23 -8.41
CA THR A 16 10.14 -27.63 -7.75
C THR A 16 9.85 -28.63 -6.64
N LYS A 17 10.70 -29.63 -6.50
CA LYS A 17 10.56 -30.70 -5.53
C LYS A 17 11.83 -30.87 -4.71
N LYS A 18 11.67 -31.08 -3.40
CA LYS A 18 12.77 -31.47 -2.50
C LYS A 18 13.05 -32.97 -2.56
N ARG A 19 14.30 -33.36 -2.29
CA ARG A 19 14.73 -34.76 -2.30
C ARG A 19 13.93 -35.56 -1.26
N GLY A 20 13.35 -36.70 -1.67
CA GLY A 20 12.60 -37.60 -0.79
C GLY A 20 11.17 -37.16 -0.44
N GLU A 21 10.78 -35.92 -0.74
CA GLU A 21 9.42 -35.43 -0.50
C GLU A 21 8.48 -35.78 -1.67
N LYS A 22 7.20 -35.41 -1.62
CA LYS A 22 6.32 -35.39 -2.81
C LYS A 22 6.40 -34.00 -3.46
N PRO A 23 6.19 -33.89 -4.78
CA PRO A 23 6.09 -32.57 -5.43
C PRO A 23 4.89 -31.80 -4.89
N ASP A 24 5.09 -30.52 -4.63
CA ASP A 24 4.02 -29.59 -4.31
C ASP A 24 3.41 -29.05 -5.61
N PHE A 25 2.10 -29.17 -5.76
CA PHE A 25 1.35 -28.72 -6.93
C PHE A 25 0.56 -27.42 -6.67
N GLU A 26 0.59 -26.90 -5.44
CA GLU A 26 -0.09 -25.64 -5.09
C GLU A 26 0.77 -24.46 -5.53
N ASP A 27 2.06 -24.44 -5.18
CA ASP A 27 2.99 -23.36 -5.50
C ASP A 27 3.97 -23.73 -6.63
N GLY A 28 3.54 -23.46 -7.87
CA GLY A 28 4.38 -23.64 -9.07
C GLY A 28 5.05 -22.35 -9.51
N LEU A 29 6.30 -22.43 -9.98
CA LEU A 29 7.03 -21.29 -10.53
C LEU A 29 6.48 -20.95 -11.92
N ILE A 30 6.05 -19.71 -12.10
CA ILE A 30 5.54 -19.20 -13.37
C ILE A 30 6.70 -18.57 -14.15
N VAL A 31 7.08 -19.19 -15.25
CA VAL A 31 8.22 -18.76 -16.09
C VAL A 31 7.82 -18.67 -17.56
N ARG A 32 8.62 -17.99 -18.38
CA ARG A 32 8.36 -17.93 -19.83
C ARG A 32 8.70 -19.27 -20.50
N ASN A 33 8.01 -19.58 -21.58
CA ASN A 33 8.33 -20.72 -22.43
C ASN A 33 9.76 -20.58 -23.01
N GLY A 34 10.50 -21.68 -23.05
CA GLY A 34 11.93 -21.70 -23.44
C GLY A 34 12.90 -21.41 -22.30
N THR A 35 12.46 -21.43 -21.05
CA THR A 35 13.34 -21.29 -19.89
C THR A 35 14.15 -22.56 -19.62
N THR A 36 15.40 -22.36 -19.23
CA THR A 36 16.34 -23.44 -18.91
C THR A 36 16.39 -23.72 -17.42
N VAL A 37 16.89 -24.90 -17.04
CA VAL A 37 17.14 -25.27 -15.64
C VAL A 37 18.02 -24.24 -14.92
N GLU A 38 19.00 -23.66 -15.61
CA GLU A 38 19.85 -22.59 -15.09
C GLU A 38 19.06 -21.36 -14.64
N HIS A 39 18.08 -20.94 -15.45
CA HIS A 39 17.24 -19.79 -15.14
C HIS A 39 16.39 -20.07 -13.90
N VAL A 40 15.84 -21.28 -13.79
CA VAL A 40 15.08 -21.70 -12.60
C VAL A 40 15.97 -21.75 -11.35
N CYS A 41 17.20 -22.26 -11.46
CA CYS A 41 18.17 -22.26 -10.35
C CYS A 41 18.44 -20.85 -9.82
N ARG A 42 18.69 -19.88 -10.72
CA ARG A 42 18.88 -18.47 -10.32
C ARG A 42 17.65 -17.86 -9.66
N MET A 43 16.46 -18.26 -10.10
CA MET A 43 15.19 -17.74 -9.58
C MET A 43 14.90 -18.27 -8.17
N VAL A 44 15.31 -19.51 -7.87
CA VAL A 44 15.21 -20.08 -6.52
C VAL A 44 16.25 -19.45 -5.59
N HIS A 45 17.53 -19.42 -5.99
CA HIS A 45 18.57 -18.73 -5.23
C HIS A 45 19.81 -18.45 -6.09
N ARG A 46 20.36 -17.23 -5.99
CA ARG A 46 21.46 -16.74 -6.85
C ARG A 46 22.73 -17.59 -6.84
N THR A 47 23.04 -18.26 -5.71
CA THR A 47 24.27 -19.07 -5.56
C THR A 47 24.08 -20.55 -5.93
N LEU A 48 22.86 -21.00 -6.24
CA LEU A 48 22.60 -22.41 -6.53
C LEU A 48 23.22 -22.86 -7.85
N VAL A 49 23.44 -21.94 -8.79
CA VAL A 49 24.09 -22.26 -10.06
C VAL A 49 25.54 -22.67 -9.85
N ASP A 50 26.24 -22.04 -8.90
CA ASP A 50 27.65 -22.31 -8.62
C ASP A 50 27.88 -23.66 -7.93
N GLN A 51 26.85 -24.19 -7.27
CA GLN A 51 26.86 -25.49 -6.57
C GLN A 51 26.09 -26.57 -7.33
N PHE A 52 25.67 -26.31 -8.56
CA PHE A 52 24.81 -27.22 -9.33
C PHE A 52 25.59 -28.42 -9.88
N LYS A 53 25.12 -29.63 -9.59
CA LYS A 53 25.68 -30.87 -10.12
C LYS A 53 24.87 -31.43 -11.28
N TYR A 54 23.59 -31.68 -11.04
CA TYR A 54 22.59 -32.08 -12.03
C TYR A 54 21.19 -31.80 -11.49
N ALA A 55 20.18 -31.87 -12.34
CA ALA A 55 18.78 -31.90 -11.91
C ALA A 55 18.13 -33.21 -12.34
N LEU A 56 17.14 -33.66 -11.57
CA LEU A 56 16.20 -34.69 -12.02
C LEU A 56 14.93 -33.99 -12.49
N ALA A 57 14.52 -34.29 -13.72
CA ALA A 57 13.27 -33.80 -14.29
C ALA A 57 12.27 -34.95 -14.48
N TRP A 58 11.00 -34.65 -14.20
CA TRP A 58 9.84 -35.49 -14.49
C TRP A 58 8.87 -34.64 -15.32
N GLY A 59 8.41 -35.17 -16.44
CA GLY A 59 7.47 -34.44 -17.29
C GLY A 59 7.70 -34.71 -18.77
N THR A 60 7.19 -33.81 -19.59
CA THR A 60 7.17 -33.98 -21.06
C THR A 60 8.46 -33.48 -21.74
N SER A 61 9.30 -32.72 -21.03
CA SER A 61 10.63 -32.30 -21.50
C SER A 61 11.65 -33.44 -21.60
N VAL A 62 11.44 -34.53 -20.85
CA VAL A 62 12.37 -35.66 -20.76
C VAL A 62 11.80 -36.91 -21.42
N LYS A 63 12.69 -37.72 -22.00
CA LYS A 63 12.29 -38.98 -22.68
C LYS A 63 11.97 -40.10 -21.68
N PHE A 64 12.62 -40.08 -20.52
CA PHE A 64 12.43 -41.03 -19.44
C PHE A 64 12.22 -40.27 -18.14
N SER A 65 11.26 -40.67 -17.31
CA SER A 65 10.98 -40.02 -16.02
C SER A 65 11.34 -40.97 -14.87
N PRO A 66 12.23 -40.60 -13.92
CA PRO A 66 13.11 -39.42 -13.91
C PRO A 66 14.32 -39.54 -14.86
N GLN A 67 14.73 -38.42 -15.45
CA GLN A 67 15.98 -38.30 -16.20
C GLN A 67 16.89 -37.22 -15.59
N ARG A 68 18.20 -37.49 -15.59
CA ARG A 68 19.23 -36.51 -15.19
C ARG A 68 19.42 -35.50 -16.33
N VAL A 69 19.29 -34.22 -16.00
CA VAL A 69 19.39 -33.09 -16.93
C VAL A 69 20.41 -32.06 -16.42
N GLY A 70 21.06 -31.36 -17.35
CA GLY A 70 22.01 -30.29 -17.05
C GLY A 70 21.37 -28.90 -17.05
N LEU A 71 22.17 -27.87 -16.79
CA LEU A 71 21.75 -26.47 -16.73
C LEU A 71 21.09 -25.95 -18.03
N SER A 72 21.53 -26.46 -19.19
CA SER A 72 21.05 -26.05 -20.52
C SER A 72 19.74 -26.71 -20.96
N HIS A 73 19.18 -27.62 -20.15
CA HIS A 73 17.95 -28.31 -20.51
C HIS A 73 16.75 -27.36 -20.46
N VAL A 74 15.93 -27.39 -21.50
CA VAL A 74 14.74 -26.54 -21.65
C VAL A 74 13.54 -27.23 -21.04
N LEU A 75 12.85 -26.54 -20.14
CA LEU A 75 11.68 -27.08 -19.44
C LEU A 75 10.39 -26.83 -20.22
N GLN A 76 9.44 -27.74 -20.05
CA GLN A 76 8.11 -27.70 -20.63
C GLN A 76 7.06 -27.44 -19.54
N ASN A 77 5.83 -27.17 -19.97
CA ASN A 77 4.73 -26.91 -19.05
C ASN A 77 4.44 -28.13 -18.16
N GLU A 78 4.22 -27.86 -16.88
CA GLU A 78 3.94 -28.83 -15.82
C GLU A 78 5.09 -29.79 -15.46
N ASP A 79 6.31 -29.47 -15.90
CA ASP A 79 7.49 -30.24 -15.48
C ASP A 79 7.76 -30.08 -13.99
N VAL A 80 8.18 -31.17 -13.36
CA VAL A 80 8.67 -31.20 -11.99
C VAL A 80 10.19 -31.33 -12.03
N ILE A 81 10.89 -30.48 -11.30
CA ILE A 81 12.36 -30.52 -11.19
C ILE A 81 12.81 -30.70 -9.74
N CYS A 82 13.90 -31.44 -9.56
CA CYS A 82 14.62 -31.54 -8.29
C CYS A 82 16.08 -31.24 -8.55
N LEU A 83 16.63 -30.23 -7.84
CA LEU A 83 17.99 -29.76 -8.02
C LEU A 83 18.94 -30.53 -7.10
N MET A 84 20.07 -31.00 -7.64
CA MET A 84 21.13 -31.65 -6.85
C MET A 84 22.36 -30.76 -6.80
N THR A 85 22.82 -30.50 -5.58
CA THR A 85 24.03 -29.73 -5.30
C THR A 85 25.19 -30.62 -4.86
N ASP A 86 26.41 -30.08 -4.87
CA ASP A 86 27.64 -30.84 -4.60
C ASP A 86 27.75 -31.37 -3.17
N ASP A 87 27.14 -30.72 -2.18
CA ASP A 87 27.14 -31.16 -0.77
C ASP A 87 26.32 -32.44 -0.52
N GLU A 88 25.54 -32.90 -1.50
CA GLU A 88 24.46 -33.90 -1.33
C GLU A 88 24.73 -35.27 -2.00
N SER A 89 25.93 -35.56 -2.52
CA SER A 89 26.16 -36.79 -3.31
C SER A 89 26.43 -38.09 -2.52
N GLU A 90 25.32 -38.79 -2.21
CA GLU A 90 25.02 -40.25 -2.14
C GLU A 90 25.82 -41.24 -1.24
N PRO A 91 25.13 -42.27 -0.68
CA PRO A 91 25.04 -43.53 -1.43
C PRO A 91 23.63 -44.12 -1.55
N LEU A 92 23.35 -44.69 -2.71
CA LEU A 92 22.33 -45.72 -2.93
C LEU A 92 22.74 -47.00 -2.20
N LEU A 93 21.89 -47.58 -1.36
CA LEU A 93 21.82 -49.04 -1.14
C LEU A 93 20.47 -49.48 -0.56
N ARG A 94 20.16 -50.72 -0.92
CA ARG A 94 18.92 -51.51 -0.82
C ARG A 94 18.62 -51.98 0.61
N ASP A 95 17.33 -51.92 0.97
CA ASP A 95 16.57 -52.69 1.97
C ASP A 95 17.26 -53.14 3.28
N ASN A 96 16.85 -52.56 4.41
CA ASN A 96 16.21 -53.28 5.53
C ASN A 96 15.90 -52.31 6.69
N GLY A 97 14.75 -52.51 7.32
CA GLY A 97 14.17 -51.62 8.32
C GLY A 97 15.13 -51.17 9.42
N ARG A 98 15.28 -49.85 9.57
CA ARG A 98 15.58 -49.15 10.83
C ARG A 98 15.28 -47.67 10.64
N GLN A 99 14.36 -47.16 11.46
CA GLN A 99 14.15 -45.73 11.62
C GLN A 99 15.44 -45.10 12.17
N HIS A 100 15.98 -44.14 11.43
CA HIS A 100 16.93 -43.18 11.98
C HIS A 100 16.36 -41.78 11.77
N THR A 101 16.17 -41.09 12.89
CA THR A 101 15.78 -39.69 13.05
C THR A 101 16.73 -38.76 12.31
N TYR A 102 16.18 -37.92 11.44
CA TYR A 102 16.92 -36.81 10.85
C TYR A 102 16.71 -35.54 11.68
N THR A 103 17.80 -35.04 12.27
CA THR A 103 17.88 -33.70 12.83
C THR A 103 17.77 -32.71 11.68
N SER A 104 16.74 -31.87 11.74
CA SER A 104 16.38 -30.89 10.73
C SER A 104 17.39 -29.74 10.64
N LEU A 105 17.45 -29.17 9.44
CA LEU A 105 18.18 -27.99 9.00
C LEU A 105 17.64 -26.69 9.64
N ASN A 106 17.37 -26.70 10.95
CA ASN A 106 16.87 -25.56 11.73
C ASN A 106 18.00 -24.76 12.40
N SER A 107 19.27 -25.03 12.11
CA SER A 107 20.40 -24.34 12.75
C SER A 107 20.96 -23.14 11.98
N TYR A 108 20.48 -22.83 10.78
CA TYR A 108 20.98 -21.67 10.01
C TYR A 108 20.10 -20.41 10.13
N ILE A 109 18.92 -20.49 10.76
CA ILE A 109 17.99 -19.34 10.89
C ILE A 109 17.99 -18.75 12.31
N THR A 110 18.60 -19.42 13.30
CA THR A 110 18.53 -19.02 14.72
C THR A 110 19.90 -18.80 15.37
N ALA A 111 20.86 -18.21 14.64
CA ALA A 111 22.19 -17.89 15.18
C ALA A 111 22.66 -16.44 14.94
N ASN A 112 21.75 -15.50 14.61
CA ASN A 112 22.07 -14.07 14.50
C ASN A 112 21.22 -13.16 15.40
N ALA A 113 20.80 -13.69 16.55
CA ALA A 113 20.37 -12.89 17.68
C ALA A 113 21.26 -13.25 18.86
N ASN A 114 22.50 -12.73 18.87
CA ASN A 114 23.25 -12.30 20.07
C ASN A 114 24.76 -12.14 19.77
N THR A 115 25.19 -10.87 19.78
CA THR A 115 26.48 -10.38 20.32
C THR A 115 27.69 -10.23 19.37
N THR A 116 28.19 -8.97 19.41
CA THR A 116 29.56 -8.46 19.17
C THR A 116 30.13 -8.30 17.75
N GLN A 117 30.58 -7.06 17.50
CA GLN A 117 31.34 -6.61 16.32
C GLN A 117 32.65 -7.38 16.14
N PRO A 118 33.19 -7.40 14.90
CA PRO A 118 34.38 -6.58 14.68
C PRO A 118 34.41 -5.81 13.35
N SER A 119 35.22 -4.77 13.39
CA SER A 119 35.65 -3.86 12.34
C SER A 119 36.13 -4.53 11.05
N SER A 120 35.61 -4.08 9.90
CA SER A 120 36.41 -3.89 8.69
C SER A 120 35.75 -2.89 7.76
N ASN A 121 36.56 -1.97 7.27
CA ASN A 121 36.19 -0.82 6.45
C ASN A 121 35.58 -1.26 5.12
N THR A 122 34.33 -0.88 4.87
CA THR A 122 33.80 -0.76 3.51
C THR A 122 32.86 0.43 3.47
N THR A 123 33.35 1.53 2.92
CA THR A 123 32.59 2.73 2.60
C THR A 123 31.64 2.43 1.44
N PHE A 124 30.48 1.83 1.73
CA PHE A 124 29.36 1.72 0.81
C PHE A 124 28.08 2.27 1.45
N ALA A 125 27.57 3.33 0.82
CA ALA A 125 26.23 3.92 0.95
C ALA A 125 25.68 4.20 2.36
N SER A 126 26.21 5.25 3.01
CA SER A 126 25.69 5.78 4.28
C SER A 126 24.25 6.34 4.21
N GLY A 127 23.68 6.54 3.02
CA GLY A 127 22.34 7.11 2.83
C GLY A 127 21.19 6.10 2.93
N GLU A 128 21.38 4.87 2.45
CA GLU A 128 20.31 3.86 2.37
C GLU A 128 20.01 3.21 3.72
N LYS A 129 21.06 2.94 4.52
CA LYS A 129 20.89 2.40 5.89
C LYS A 129 20.20 3.38 6.84
N LEU A 130 20.37 4.70 6.62
CA LEU A 130 19.74 5.73 7.45
C LEU A 130 18.23 5.88 7.15
N LEU A 131 17.81 5.62 5.91
CA LEU A 131 16.40 5.64 5.50
C LEU A 131 15.63 4.45 6.07
N SER A 132 16.22 3.24 6.05
CA SER A 132 15.57 2.02 6.53
C SER A 132 15.31 2.00 8.04
N GLY A 133 16.09 2.74 8.84
CA GLY A 133 15.90 2.81 10.30
C GLY A 133 14.90 3.89 10.76
N ARG A 134 14.49 4.80 9.87
CA ARG A 134 13.60 5.93 10.21
C ARG A 134 12.12 5.60 10.06
N TYR A 135 11.80 4.64 9.19
CA TYR A 135 10.44 4.24 8.89
C TYR A 135 10.20 2.84 9.45
N GLU A 136 9.22 2.75 10.34
CA GLU A 136 8.77 1.47 10.89
C GLU A 136 7.71 0.85 9.95
N SER A 137 7.54 -0.46 10.02
CA SER A 137 6.42 -1.15 9.38
C SER A 137 5.17 -1.09 10.27
N LEU A 138 4.00 -1.10 9.63
CA LEU A 138 2.71 -1.27 10.31
C LEU A 138 2.32 -2.75 10.27
N ASP A 139 1.84 -3.26 11.41
CA ASP A 139 1.40 -4.64 11.54
C ASP A 139 -0.06 -4.78 11.09
N TYR A 140 -0.24 -5.34 9.89
CA TYR A 140 -1.56 -5.59 9.29
C TYR A 140 -2.04 -7.02 9.41
N GLU A 141 -1.15 -7.91 9.83
CA GLU A 141 -1.47 -9.30 10.07
C GLU A 141 -2.49 -9.43 11.20
N CYS A 142 -3.32 -10.46 11.11
CA CYS A 142 -4.26 -10.76 12.18
C CYS A 142 -3.47 -11.38 13.33
N ASP A 143 -3.76 -10.93 14.55
CA ASP A 143 -3.23 -11.62 15.72
C ASP A 143 -3.93 -12.98 15.85
N GLU A 144 -3.22 -14.06 15.56
CA GLU A 144 -3.68 -15.46 15.71
C GLU A 144 -3.35 -16.03 17.10
N SER A 145 -2.96 -15.17 18.05
CA SER A 145 -2.75 -15.55 19.45
C SER A 145 -3.96 -16.29 20.02
N GLU A 146 -3.70 -17.28 20.88
CA GLU A 146 -4.73 -18.00 21.63
C GLU A 146 -5.63 -17.03 22.42
N ILE A 147 -5.07 -15.92 22.91
CA ILE A 147 -5.80 -14.89 23.64
C ILE A 147 -6.84 -14.21 22.74
N ALA A 148 -6.48 -13.87 21.51
CA ALA A 148 -7.38 -13.26 20.54
C ALA A 148 -8.52 -14.21 20.17
N HIS A 149 -8.21 -15.50 19.94
CA HIS A 149 -9.22 -16.52 19.70
C HIS A 149 -10.16 -16.75 20.89
N MET A 150 -9.64 -16.72 22.11
CA MET A 150 -10.46 -16.81 23.33
C MET A 150 -11.36 -15.59 23.49
N GLU A 151 -10.86 -14.39 23.18
CA GLU A 151 -11.65 -13.16 23.22
C GLU A 151 -12.79 -13.20 22.20
N GLU A 152 -12.53 -13.62 20.97
CA GLU A 152 -13.56 -13.75 19.92
C GLU A 152 -14.65 -14.75 20.31
N LYS A 153 -14.25 -15.92 20.84
CA LYS A 153 -15.20 -16.94 21.36
C LYS A 153 -16.02 -16.40 22.53
N ARG A 154 -15.40 -15.61 23.42
CA ARG A 154 -16.06 -15.01 24.59
C ARG A 154 -17.08 -13.94 24.20
N LEU A 155 -16.77 -13.10 23.21
CA LEU A 155 -17.61 -11.99 22.79
C LEU A 155 -18.88 -12.49 22.06
N GLY A 156 -18.80 -13.63 21.39
CA GLY A 156 -19.95 -14.31 20.79
C GLY A 156 -20.57 -13.59 19.59
N TYR A 157 -21.59 -14.21 19.00
CA TYR A 157 -22.19 -13.75 17.73
C TYR A 157 -22.85 -12.36 17.82
N GLN A 158 -23.54 -12.07 18.93
CA GLN A 158 -24.25 -10.79 19.09
C GLN A 158 -23.28 -9.59 19.14
N HIS A 159 -22.12 -9.76 19.77
CA HIS A 159 -21.09 -8.73 19.83
C HIS A 159 -20.48 -8.47 18.45
N THR A 160 -20.17 -9.54 17.72
CA THR A 160 -19.67 -9.46 16.33
C THR A 160 -20.64 -8.70 15.44
N ARG A 161 -21.96 -8.97 15.54
CA ARG A 161 -22.98 -8.24 14.79
C ARG A 161 -23.00 -6.75 15.12
N ARG A 162 -22.85 -6.38 16.41
CA ARG A 162 -22.77 -4.97 16.84
C ARG A 162 -21.53 -4.28 16.27
N LEU A 163 -20.37 -4.94 16.26
CA LEU A 163 -19.14 -4.40 15.68
C LEU A 163 -19.26 -4.17 14.18
N VAL A 164 -19.89 -5.09 13.45
CA VAL A 164 -20.14 -4.92 12.00
C VAL A 164 -21.02 -3.69 11.76
N VAL A 165 -22.15 -3.57 12.47
CA VAL A 165 -23.03 -2.39 12.37
C VAL A 165 -22.28 -1.11 12.71
N LEU A 166 -21.42 -1.15 13.72
CA LEU A 166 -20.62 0.00 14.12
C LEU A 166 -19.57 0.39 13.08
N LYS A 167 -18.94 -0.59 12.42
CA LYS A 167 -18.03 -0.36 11.29
C LYS A 167 -18.77 0.37 10.16
N TRP A 168 -19.98 -0.06 9.80
CA TRP A 168 -20.81 0.62 8.80
C TRP A 168 -21.17 2.06 9.20
N PHE A 169 -21.53 2.27 10.47
CA PHE A 169 -21.82 3.60 10.98
C PHE A 169 -20.61 4.55 10.89
N ILE A 170 -19.42 4.08 11.28
CA ILE A 170 -18.16 4.84 11.17
C ILE A 170 -17.88 5.20 9.70
N MET A 171 -18.06 4.26 8.78
CA MET A 171 -17.85 4.49 7.34
C MET A 171 -18.78 5.56 6.77
N LEU A 172 -20.06 5.54 7.18
CA LEU A 172 -21.02 6.57 6.80
C LEU A 172 -20.60 7.95 7.34
N LEU A 173 -20.14 8.01 8.59
CA LEU A 173 -19.66 9.26 9.20
C LEU A 173 -18.42 9.80 8.48
N ILE A 174 -17.49 8.94 8.07
CA ILE A 174 -16.31 9.29 7.28
C ILE A 174 -16.73 9.89 5.93
N GLY A 175 -17.67 9.26 5.22
CA GLY A 175 -18.17 9.74 3.93
C GLY A 175 -18.80 11.13 4.04
N ILE A 176 -19.71 11.33 5.02
CA ILE A 176 -20.35 12.63 5.26
C ILE A 176 -19.31 13.70 5.62
N SER A 177 -18.37 13.38 6.52
CA SER A 177 -17.34 14.33 6.95
C SER A 177 -16.39 14.72 5.82
N THR A 178 -16.03 13.77 4.96
CA THR A 178 -15.17 14.00 3.79
C THR A 178 -15.89 14.84 2.74
N GLY A 179 -17.17 14.55 2.46
CA GLY A 179 -18.00 15.33 1.55
C GLY A 179 -18.22 16.76 2.04
N LEU A 180 -18.49 16.95 3.34
CA LEU A 180 -18.63 18.28 3.93
C LEU A 180 -17.34 19.09 3.82
N THR A 181 -16.18 18.45 4.05
CA THR A 181 -14.87 19.08 3.87
C THR A 181 -14.64 19.48 2.41
N ALA A 182 -15.04 18.64 1.45
CA ALA A 182 -14.92 18.94 0.02
C ALA A 182 -15.77 20.15 -0.39
N VAL A 183 -17.03 20.18 0.04
CA VAL A 183 -17.95 21.30 -0.20
C VAL A 183 -17.42 22.58 0.44
N PHE A 184 -16.87 22.49 1.66
CA PHE A 184 -16.26 23.63 2.34
C PHE A 184 -15.07 24.22 1.56
N VAL A 185 -14.17 23.37 1.07
CA VAL A 185 -13.01 23.79 0.26
C VAL A 185 -13.49 24.43 -1.05
N ASP A 186 -14.41 23.77 -1.77
CA ASP A 186 -14.91 24.25 -3.05
C ASP A 186 -15.65 25.59 -2.91
N TYR A 187 -16.54 25.70 -1.93
CA TYR A 187 -17.27 26.92 -1.64
C TYR A 187 -16.33 28.08 -1.29
N THR A 188 -15.34 27.84 -0.42
CA THR A 188 -14.39 28.86 0.02
C THR A 188 -13.51 29.32 -1.14
N VAL A 189 -12.96 28.40 -1.93
CA VAL A 189 -12.15 28.73 -3.12
C VAL A 189 -12.95 29.55 -4.13
N LYS A 190 -14.19 29.14 -4.44
CA LYS A 190 -15.06 29.88 -5.36
C LYS A 190 -15.36 31.28 -4.84
N LYS A 191 -15.68 31.43 -3.56
CA LYS A 191 -15.98 32.73 -2.96
C LYS A 191 -14.76 33.66 -2.97
N LEU A 192 -13.59 33.14 -2.57
CA LEU A 192 -12.35 33.92 -2.50
C LEU A 192 -11.85 34.32 -3.89
N THR A 193 -11.94 33.40 -4.86
CA THR A 193 -11.57 33.65 -6.26
C THR A 193 -12.52 34.66 -6.92
N LYS A 194 -13.83 34.55 -6.67
CA LYS A 194 -14.82 35.54 -7.16
C LYS A 194 -14.57 36.92 -6.56
N PHE A 195 -14.25 36.99 -5.27
CA PHE A 195 -13.90 38.25 -4.61
C PHE A 195 -12.63 38.86 -5.21
N LYS A 196 -11.58 38.05 -5.44
CA LYS A 196 -10.33 38.48 -6.10
C LYS A 196 -10.60 39.04 -7.49
N PHE A 197 -11.27 38.28 -8.35
CA PHE A 197 -11.52 38.72 -9.73
C PHE A 197 -12.45 39.93 -9.78
N SER A 198 -13.46 40.02 -8.91
CA SER A 198 -14.33 41.21 -8.83
C SER A 198 -13.55 42.46 -8.42
N TYR A 199 -12.63 42.35 -7.44
CA TYR A 199 -11.80 43.48 -7.04
C TYR A 199 -10.86 43.94 -8.15
N VAL A 200 -10.18 42.99 -8.82
CA VAL A 200 -9.26 43.29 -9.92
C VAL A 200 -10.01 43.88 -11.12
N GLN A 201 -11.19 43.33 -11.45
CA GLN A 201 -12.02 43.80 -12.56
C GLN A 201 -12.51 45.23 -12.32
N ASN A 202 -13.00 45.55 -11.13
CA ASN A 202 -13.42 46.92 -10.80
C ASN A 202 -12.27 47.94 -10.93
N LYS A 203 -11.04 47.54 -10.57
CA LYS A 203 -9.85 48.38 -10.75
C LYS A 203 -9.40 48.48 -12.20
N LEU A 204 -9.57 47.41 -12.98
CA LEU A 204 -9.26 47.39 -14.39
C LEU A 204 -10.19 48.31 -15.18
N ASP A 205 -11.50 48.22 -14.94
CA ASP A 205 -12.52 49.03 -15.63
C ASP A 205 -12.34 50.53 -15.36
N TYR A 206 -11.97 50.90 -14.12
CA TYR A 206 -11.64 52.28 -13.77
C TYR A 206 -10.37 52.77 -14.50
N CYS A 207 -9.30 51.97 -14.51
CA CYS A 207 -8.02 52.38 -15.08
C CYS A 207 -7.96 52.31 -16.61
N LEU A 208 -8.89 51.59 -17.25
CA LEU A 208 -9.07 51.56 -18.70
C LEU A 208 -9.44 52.95 -19.25
N ALA A 209 -10.20 53.75 -18.49
CA ALA A 209 -10.58 55.11 -18.87
C ALA A 209 -9.45 56.14 -18.69
N GLU A 210 -8.60 55.96 -17.67
CA GLU A 210 -7.54 56.91 -17.30
C GLU A 210 -6.13 56.50 -17.82
N HIS A 211 -6.02 55.47 -18.66
CA HIS A 211 -4.76 54.91 -19.20
C HIS A 211 -3.73 54.41 -18.15
N CYS A 212 -4.15 54.11 -16.91
CA CYS A 212 -3.27 53.70 -15.82
C CYS A 212 -3.22 52.16 -15.59
N LEU A 213 -2.89 51.38 -16.63
CA LEU A 213 -2.93 49.90 -16.60
C LEU A 213 -1.94 49.22 -15.61
N PHE A 214 -0.92 49.94 -15.14
CA PHE A 214 0.05 49.39 -14.18
C PHE A 214 -0.56 49.09 -12.80
N GLN A 215 -1.51 49.91 -12.34
CA GLN A 215 -2.14 49.77 -11.03
C GLN A 215 -2.93 48.45 -10.86
N PRO A 216 -3.83 48.04 -11.77
CA PRO A 216 -4.53 46.75 -11.65
C PRO A 216 -3.58 45.56 -11.79
N TYR A 217 -2.52 45.68 -12.60
CA TYR A 217 -1.49 44.64 -12.74
C TYR A 217 -0.73 44.41 -11.42
N LEU A 218 -0.29 45.49 -10.77
CA LEU A 218 0.40 45.40 -9.48
C LEU A 218 -0.53 44.87 -8.37
N ALA A 219 -1.81 45.28 -8.37
CA ALA A 219 -2.80 44.76 -7.44
C ALA A 219 -3.05 43.25 -7.64
N TRP A 220 -3.13 42.78 -8.89
CA TRP A 220 -3.29 41.36 -9.20
C TRP A 220 -2.09 40.53 -8.71
N ILE A 221 -0.87 40.99 -8.98
CA ILE A 221 0.36 40.35 -8.47
C ILE A 221 0.39 40.36 -6.95
N GLY A 222 0.12 41.50 -6.31
CA GLY A 222 0.15 41.64 -4.86
C GLY A 222 -0.83 40.70 -4.14
N ILE A 223 -2.06 40.56 -4.67
CA ILE A 223 -3.06 39.66 -4.10
C ILE A 223 -2.63 38.20 -4.26
N ASN A 224 -2.15 37.79 -5.44
CA ASN A 224 -1.67 36.42 -5.64
C ASN A 224 -0.47 36.13 -4.73
N MET A 225 0.52 37.03 -4.66
CA MET A 225 1.70 36.89 -3.80
C MET A 225 1.29 36.77 -2.31
N GLY A 226 0.38 37.63 -1.84
CA GLY A 226 -0.12 37.58 -0.46
C GLY A 226 -0.79 36.25 -0.10
N MET A 227 -1.67 35.74 -0.97
CA MET A 227 -2.34 34.44 -0.74
C MET A 227 -1.33 33.29 -0.70
N VAL A 228 -0.34 33.30 -1.59
CA VAL A 228 0.67 32.24 -1.68
C VAL A 228 1.64 32.27 -0.50
N LEU A 229 2.00 33.45 0.01
CA LEU A 229 2.80 33.59 1.22
C LEU A 229 2.09 32.99 2.44
N VAL A 230 0.77 33.21 2.57
CA VAL A 230 -0.03 32.59 3.64
C VAL A 230 -0.03 31.06 3.50
N ALA A 231 -0.20 30.53 2.28
CA ALA A 231 -0.12 29.10 2.02
C ALA A 231 1.27 28.52 2.38
N GLY A 232 2.34 29.24 2.02
CA GLY A 232 3.72 28.88 2.37
C GLY A 232 3.95 28.81 3.88
N PHE A 233 3.45 29.80 4.63
CA PHE A 233 3.55 29.82 6.09
C PHE A 233 2.82 28.64 6.74
N LEU A 234 1.63 28.27 6.25
CA LEU A 234 0.90 27.09 6.73
C LEU A 234 1.66 25.78 6.50
N ILE A 235 2.39 25.65 5.38
CA ILE A 235 3.21 24.47 5.09
C ILE A 235 4.48 24.45 5.96
N LEU A 236 5.03 25.60 6.32
CA LEU A 236 6.15 25.67 7.28
C LEU A 236 5.72 25.21 8.68
N TRP A 237 4.47 25.46 9.07
CA TRP A 237 3.94 25.01 10.35
C TRP A 237 3.82 23.47 10.42
N GLU A 238 3.36 22.83 9.35
CA GLU A 238 3.30 21.37 9.26
C GLU A 238 3.89 20.88 7.91
N PRO A 239 5.18 20.50 7.87
CA PRO A 239 5.87 20.19 6.61
C PRO A 239 5.31 18.93 5.92
N VAL A 240 4.65 18.04 6.67
CA VAL A 240 4.02 16.82 6.14
C VAL A 240 2.82 17.14 5.24
N ALA A 241 2.21 18.32 5.37
CA ALA A 241 1.09 18.74 4.53
C ALA A 241 1.51 19.10 3.09
N ARG A 242 2.81 19.18 2.78
CA ARG A 242 3.34 19.58 1.47
C ARG A 242 2.86 18.66 0.33
N GLY A 243 2.50 19.27 -0.79
CA GLY A 243 2.10 18.57 -2.00
C GLY A 243 0.75 17.86 -1.88
N SER A 244 0.46 16.97 -2.83
CA SER A 244 -0.85 16.30 -2.95
C SER A 244 -1.21 15.45 -1.73
N GLY A 245 -0.23 14.74 -1.14
CA GLY A 245 -0.50 13.81 -0.04
C GLY A 245 -0.79 12.37 -0.48
N ILE A 246 -1.02 12.13 -1.77
CA ILE A 246 -1.25 10.78 -2.32
C ILE A 246 -0.08 9.83 -2.05
N PRO A 247 1.20 10.20 -2.28
CA PRO A 247 2.32 9.30 -2.01
C PRO A 247 2.39 8.86 -0.54
N GLN A 248 2.06 9.76 0.39
CA GLN A 248 2.06 9.45 1.82
C GLN A 248 0.92 8.48 2.19
N VAL A 249 -0.27 8.64 1.58
CA VAL A 249 -1.38 7.69 1.78
C VAL A 249 -1.01 6.32 1.19
N LYS A 250 -0.40 6.29 -0.01
CA LYS A 250 0.10 5.05 -0.63
C LYS A 250 1.13 4.34 0.24
N CYS A 251 2.12 5.08 0.75
CA CYS A 251 3.11 4.53 1.69
C CYS A 251 2.43 3.98 2.96
N TYR A 252 1.45 4.71 3.49
CA TYR A 252 0.69 4.25 4.64
C TYR A 252 -0.05 2.95 4.31
N LEU A 253 -0.82 2.87 3.22
CA LEU A 253 -1.56 1.66 2.84
C LEU A 253 -0.68 0.45 2.53
N ASN A 254 0.52 0.69 1.99
CA ASN A 254 1.55 -0.34 1.78
C ASN A 254 2.17 -0.88 3.07
N GLY A 255 1.91 -0.26 4.23
CA GLY A 255 2.44 -0.72 5.51
C GLY A 255 3.66 0.02 6.02
N VAL A 256 3.98 1.19 5.45
CA VAL A 256 5.06 2.05 5.96
C VAL A 256 4.48 3.08 6.92
N ALA A 257 4.95 3.09 8.16
CA ALA A 257 4.55 4.03 9.19
C ALA A 257 5.15 5.42 8.92
N VAL A 258 4.44 6.25 8.14
CA VAL A 258 4.83 7.64 7.92
C VAL A 258 4.40 8.50 9.12
N PRO A 259 5.34 9.14 9.84
CA PRO A 259 5.00 9.90 11.04
C PRO A 259 4.18 11.16 10.67
N HIS A 260 3.22 11.52 11.52
CA HIS A 260 2.37 12.73 11.39
C HIS A 260 1.37 12.74 10.23
N VAL A 261 1.35 11.72 9.36
CA VAL A 261 0.51 11.70 8.15
C VAL A 261 -1.00 11.78 8.44
N LEU A 262 -1.48 11.15 9.52
CA LEU A 262 -2.91 11.13 9.90
C LEU A 262 -3.26 12.10 11.04
N ARG A 263 -2.44 13.13 11.32
CA ARG A 263 -2.71 14.07 12.43
C ARG A 263 -3.69 15.17 12.01
N LEU A 264 -4.53 15.61 12.97
CA LEU A 264 -5.47 16.72 12.76
C LEU A 264 -4.78 18.02 12.35
N LYS A 265 -3.57 18.31 12.86
CA LYS A 265 -2.77 19.48 12.44
C LYS A 265 -2.47 19.46 10.94
N ALA A 266 -2.13 18.28 10.40
CA ALA A 266 -1.90 18.12 8.97
C ALA A 266 -3.17 18.35 8.16
N LEU A 267 -4.35 17.94 8.65
CA LEU A 267 -5.62 18.22 7.98
C LEU A 267 -5.87 19.73 7.86
N VAL A 268 -5.74 20.46 8.97
CA VAL A 268 -5.98 21.91 9.00
C VAL A 268 -5.00 22.65 8.09
N ALA A 269 -3.70 22.34 8.20
CA ALA A 269 -2.67 22.93 7.34
C ALA A 269 -2.92 22.64 5.85
N LYS A 270 -3.36 21.42 5.52
CA LYS A 270 -3.61 21.01 4.14
C LYS A 270 -4.87 21.65 3.54
N VAL A 271 -5.98 21.64 4.27
CA VAL A 271 -7.24 22.27 3.83
C VAL A 271 -7.04 23.77 3.60
N LEU A 272 -6.47 24.48 4.58
CA LEU A 272 -6.23 25.92 4.45
C LEU A 272 -5.18 26.23 3.39
N GLY A 273 -4.08 25.46 3.35
CA GLY A 273 -3.02 25.63 2.36
C GLY A 273 -3.52 25.49 0.92
N VAL A 274 -4.40 24.53 0.64
CA VAL A 274 -5.01 24.34 -0.69
C VAL A 274 -5.95 25.48 -1.06
N ILE A 275 -6.77 25.96 -0.11
CA ILE A 275 -7.67 27.10 -0.35
C ILE A 275 -6.87 28.31 -0.83
N PHE A 276 -5.79 28.65 -0.11
CA PHE A 276 -4.95 29.80 -0.45
C PHE A 276 -4.06 29.57 -1.68
N ALA A 277 -3.53 28.36 -1.89
CA ALA A 277 -2.70 28.04 -3.06
C ALA A 277 -3.51 28.11 -4.37
N VAL A 278 -4.72 27.53 -4.39
CA VAL A 278 -5.60 27.57 -5.57
C VAL A 278 -6.13 28.99 -5.80
N SER A 279 -6.55 29.68 -4.74
CA SER A 279 -7.03 31.07 -4.86
C SER A 279 -5.92 32.05 -5.27
N GLY A 280 -4.67 31.76 -4.89
CA GLY A 280 -3.47 32.50 -5.29
C GLY A 280 -3.07 32.29 -6.76
N GLY A 281 -3.77 31.43 -7.50
CA GLY A 281 -3.57 31.24 -8.94
C GLY A 281 -2.35 30.37 -9.30
N LEU A 282 -1.83 29.56 -8.37
CA LEU A 282 -0.85 28.53 -8.74
C LEU A 282 -1.51 27.51 -9.69
N ALA A 283 -0.71 26.95 -10.59
CA ALA A 283 -1.11 25.84 -11.44
C ALA A 283 -1.20 24.52 -10.64
N VAL A 284 -2.10 24.48 -9.65
CA VAL A 284 -2.33 23.35 -8.74
C VAL A 284 -3.81 23.03 -8.63
N GLY A 285 -4.11 21.74 -8.45
CA GLY A 285 -5.47 21.25 -8.22
C GLY A 285 -5.75 20.98 -6.74
N LYS A 286 -7.01 21.17 -6.33
CA LYS A 286 -7.51 20.77 -5.00
C LYS A 286 -7.81 19.28 -4.88
N GLU A 287 -7.93 18.57 -6.01
CA GLU A 287 -8.42 17.18 -6.06
C GLU A 287 -7.50 16.18 -5.35
N GLY A 288 -6.18 16.28 -5.52
CA GLY A 288 -5.23 15.38 -4.85
C GLY A 288 -5.26 15.50 -3.32
N PRO A 289 -5.15 16.72 -2.75
CA PRO A 289 -5.29 16.96 -1.32
C PRO A 289 -6.60 16.47 -0.69
N MET A 290 -7.68 16.34 -1.45
CA MET A 290 -8.95 15.79 -0.95
C MET A 290 -8.83 14.32 -0.55
N ILE A 291 -8.06 13.53 -1.32
CA ILE A 291 -7.81 12.10 -1.04
C ILE A 291 -7.11 11.95 0.32
N HIS A 292 -6.06 12.74 0.53
CA HIS A 292 -5.32 12.74 1.79
C HIS A 292 -6.16 13.29 2.96
N SER A 293 -6.99 14.29 2.73
CA SER A 293 -7.90 14.81 3.77
C SER A 293 -8.91 13.75 4.22
N GLY A 294 -9.49 12.98 3.28
CA GLY A 294 -10.37 11.86 3.59
C GLY A 294 -9.67 10.76 4.40
N ALA A 295 -8.42 10.43 4.06
CA ALA A 295 -7.58 9.52 4.82
C ALA A 295 -7.33 9.98 6.28
N ILE A 296 -7.03 11.28 6.49
CA ILE A 296 -6.85 11.84 7.84
C ILE A 296 -8.16 11.79 8.65
N ILE A 297 -9.28 12.19 8.04
CA ILE A 297 -10.61 12.16 8.67
C ILE A 297 -10.95 10.74 9.12
N ALA A 298 -10.72 9.75 8.26
CA ALA A 298 -10.93 8.35 8.60
C ALA A 298 -10.03 7.84 9.73
N GLY A 299 -8.74 8.19 9.70
CA GLY A 299 -7.80 7.87 10.77
C GLY A 299 -8.15 8.52 12.11
N GLY A 300 -8.75 9.72 12.11
CA GLY A 300 -9.20 10.41 13.31
C GLY A 300 -10.49 9.84 13.90
N ILE A 301 -11.52 9.67 13.06
CA ILE A 301 -12.84 9.19 13.48
C ILE A 301 -12.78 7.74 13.98
N SER A 302 -12.06 6.86 13.26
CA SER A 302 -11.99 5.43 13.60
C SER A 302 -11.36 5.16 14.97
N GLN A 303 -10.43 6.01 15.40
CA GLN A 303 -9.69 5.81 16.65
C GLN A 303 -10.41 6.38 17.87
N GLY A 304 -11.34 7.32 17.67
CA GLY A 304 -12.05 8.01 18.76
C GLY A 304 -11.12 8.77 19.73
N LYS A 305 -9.88 9.05 19.30
CA LYS A 305 -8.88 9.77 20.09
C LYS A 305 -8.24 10.84 19.22
N SER A 306 -8.05 12.04 19.76
CA SER A 306 -7.30 13.10 19.11
C SER A 306 -5.95 13.27 19.81
N SER A 307 -4.89 12.72 19.22
CA SER A 307 -3.52 12.96 19.72
C SER A 307 -3.13 14.44 19.64
N SER A 308 -3.74 15.22 18.75
CA SER A 308 -3.47 16.65 18.62
C SER A 308 -4.12 17.49 19.73
N LEU A 309 -5.30 17.08 20.21
CA LEU A 309 -6.04 17.79 21.25
C LEU A 309 -5.91 17.13 22.62
N LYS A 310 -5.20 15.98 22.71
CA LYS A 310 -5.08 15.13 23.92
C LYS A 310 -6.45 14.72 24.51
N ILE A 311 -7.45 14.50 23.65
CA ILE A 311 -8.79 14.05 24.04
C ILE A 311 -8.94 12.58 23.69
N ASP A 312 -9.34 11.75 24.64
CA ASP A 312 -9.77 10.37 24.41
C ASP A 312 -11.27 10.25 24.73
N LEU A 313 -12.08 9.93 23.72
CA LEU A 313 -13.52 9.78 23.88
C LEU A 313 -13.91 8.41 24.49
N HIS A 314 -12.94 7.52 24.75
CA HIS A 314 -13.11 6.13 25.21
C HIS A 314 -14.04 5.24 24.36
N ILE A 315 -14.57 5.78 23.29
CA ILE A 315 -15.43 5.13 22.30
C ILE A 315 -14.53 4.53 21.21
N PHE A 316 -14.90 3.35 20.68
CA PHE A 316 -14.18 2.62 19.62
C PHE A 316 -12.82 2.00 19.98
N LYS A 317 -12.61 1.58 21.23
CA LYS A 317 -11.35 0.92 21.65
C LYS A 317 -10.99 -0.30 20.79
N TYR A 318 -11.98 -1.08 20.36
CA TYR A 318 -11.80 -2.26 19.50
C TYR A 318 -11.16 -1.93 18.13
N PHE A 319 -11.46 -0.76 17.56
CA PHE A 319 -10.96 -0.37 16.24
C PHE A 319 -9.57 0.30 16.28
N ARG A 320 -8.88 0.27 17.42
CA ARG A 320 -7.57 0.92 17.59
C ARG A 320 -6.38 0.14 17.02
N THR A 321 -6.62 -1.03 16.45
CA THR A 321 -5.62 -1.86 15.76
C THR A 321 -5.27 -1.30 14.39
N ASP A 322 -4.01 -1.44 13.96
CA ASP A 322 -3.52 -0.90 12.69
C ASP A 322 -4.21 -1.51 11.46
N LYS A 323 -4.56 -2.80 11.51
CA LYS A 323 -5.41 -3.45 10.50
C LYS A 323 -6.74 -2.71 10.27
N HIS A 324 -7.50 -2.49 11.35
CA HIS A 324 -8.79 -1.80 11.25
C HIS A 324 -8.63 -0.35 10.82
N LYS A 325 -7.61 0.33 11.35
CA LYS A 325 -7.26 1.69 10.97
C LYS A 325 -6.93 1.80 9.47
N ARG A 326 -6.21 0.83 8.90
CA ARG A 326 -5.93 0.77 7.46
C ARG A 326 -7.22 0.66 6.64
N ASP A 327 -8.14 -0.24 7.01
CA ASP A 327 -9.43 -0.39 6.31
C ASP A 327 -10.19 0.94 6.24
N PHE A 328 -10.26 1.66 7.36
CA PHE A 328 -10.94 2.96 7.42
C PHE A 328 -10.20 4.02 6.61
N VAL A 329 -8.86 4.06 6.68
CA VAL A 329 -8.04 5.00 5.90
C VAL A 329 -8.19 4.76 4.40
N ALA A 330 -8.20 3.50 3.95
CA ALA A 330 -8.45 3.14 2.55
C ALA A 330 -9.84 3.60 2.10
N ALA A 331 -10.86 3.40 2.94
CA ALA A 331 -12.21 3.87 2.67
C ALA A 331 -12.32 5.40 2.64
N GLY A 332 -11.61 6.10 3.54
CA GLY A 332 -11.53 7.56 3.55
C GLY A 332 -10.82 8.11 2.31
N ALA A 333 -9.76 7.45 1.85
CA ALA A 333 -9.09 7.79 0.60
C ALA A 333 -10.02 7.61 -0.60
N ALA A 334 -10.75 6.49 -0.68
CA ALA A 334 -11.76 6.26 -1.71
C ALA A 334 -12.89 7.30 -1.68
N ALA A 335 -13.39 7.65 -0.50
CA ALA A 335 -14.38 8.71 -0.32
C ALA A 335 -13.84 10.08 -0.78
N GLY A 336 -12.56 10.36 -0.54
CA GLY A 336 -11.88 11.55 -1.04
C GLY A 336 -11.77 11.59 -2.56
N VAL A 337 -11.43 10.46 -3.21
CA VAL A 337 -11.44 10.34 -4.68
C VAL A 337 -12.86 10.54 -5.24
N ALA A 338 -13.86 9.91 -4.62
CA ALA A 338 -15.26 10.06 -5.02
C ALA A 338 -15.75 11.52 -4.89
N ALA A 339 -15.37 12.21 -3.81
CA ALA A 339 -15.72 13.61 -3.58
C ALA A 339 -14.99 14.58 -4.51
N ALA A 340 -13.75 14.27 -4.89
CA ALA A 340 -12.94 15.07 -5.80
C ALA A 340 -13.43 14.96 -7.26
N PHE A 341 -13.63 13.73 -7.73
CA PHE A 341 -13.88 13.46 -9.16
C PHE A 341 -15.34 13.13 -9.49
N GLY A 342 -16.22 12.99 -8.49
CA GLY A 342 -17.60 12.54 -8.70
C GLY A 342 -17.70 11.08 -9.18
N ALA A 343 -16.63 10.29 -9.02
CA ALA A 343 -16.51 8.93 -9.52
C ALA A 343 -16.36 7.92 -8.36
N PRO A 344 -17.45 7.44 -7.76
CA PRO A 344 -17.39 6.52 -6.62
C PRO A 344 -16.69 5.20 -6.97
N VAL A 345 -16.95 4.64 -8.16
CA VAL A 345 -16.31 3.41 -8.65
C VAL A 345 -14.80 3.58 -8.79
N GLY A 346 -14.35 4.74 -9.31
CA GLY A 346 -12.93 5.06 -9.42
C GLY A 346 -12.24 5.14 -8.05
N GLY A 347 -12.93 5.67 -7.04
CA GLY A 347 -12.43 5.67 -5.65
C GLY A 347 -12.27 4.26 -5.07
N VAL A 348 -13.18 3.34 -5.37
CA VAL A 348 -13.06 1.92 -4.98
C VAL A 348 -11.84 1.28 -5.62
N LEU A 349 -11.68 1.47 -6.94
CA LEU A 349 -10.57 0.91 -7.69
C LEU A 349 -9.23 1.46 -7.19
N PHE A 350 -9.16 2.75 -6.89
CA PHE A 350 -7.97 3.36 -6.29
C PHE A 350 -7.63 2.73 -4.91
N ALA A 351 -8.61 2.55 -4.04
CA ALA A 351 -8.37 1.91 -2.74
C ALA A 351 -8.02 0.42 -2.85
N LEU A 352 -8.51 -0.27 -3.87
CA LEU A 352 -8.13 -1.66 -4.16
C LEU A 352 -6.70 -1.76 -4.71
N GLU A 353 -6.35 -0.91 -5.66
CA GLU A 353 -5.01 -0.87 -6.26
C GLU A 353 -3.94 -0.53 -5.23
N GLU A 354 -4.23 0.43 -4.34
CA GLU A 354 -3.25 0.95 -3.37
C GLU A 354 -3.31 0.27 -1.99
N GLY A 355 -4.38 -0.47 -1.68
CA GLY A 355 -4.64 -1.03 -0.35
C GLY A 355 -4.77 -2.56 -0.28
N ALA A 356 -4.94 -3.27 -1.40
CA ALA A 356 -5.11 -4.71 -1.39
C ALA A 356 -3.80 -5.45 -1.72
N SER A 357 -3.17 -6.04 -0.70
CA SER A 357 -2.26 -7.19 -0.91
C SER A 357 -3.04 -8.46 -1.29
N PHE A 358 -4.34 -8.53 -0.97
CA PHE A 358 -5.24 -9.66 -1.24
C PHE A 358 -6.69 -9.19 -1.43
N PHE A 359 -7.39 -9.77 -2.41
CA PHE A 359 -8.78 -9.42 -2.75
C PHE A 359 -9.77 -10.00 -1.72
N ASN A 360 -10.27 -9.17 -0.79
CA ASN A 360 -11.31 -9.57 0.15
C ASN A 360 -12.66 -8.97 -0.24
N GLN A 361 -13.60 -9.83 -0.68
CA GLN A 361 -14.92 -9.42 -1.16
C GLN A 361 -15.78 -8.72 -0.10
N GLN A 362 -15.53 -8.98 1.20
CA GLN A 362 -16.21 -8.24 2.25
C GLN A 362 -15.76 -6.78 2.28
N LEU A 363 -14.46 -6.49 2.16
CA LEU A 363 -13.91 -5.14 1.99
C LEU A 363 -14.43 -4.45 0.72
N THR A 364 -14.54 -5.19 -0.38
CA THR A 364 -15.00 -4.65 -1.67
C THR A 364 -16.50 -4.35 -1.69
N CYS A 365 -17.35 -5.18 -1.08
CA CYS A 365 -18.80 -4.91 -0.97
C CYS A 365 -19.14 -3.72 -0.07
N PHE A 366 -18.18 -3.12 0.67
CA PHE A 366 -18.40 -1.89 1.45
C PHE A 366 -18.55 -0.62 0.60
N LEU A 367 -18.05 -0.59 -0.64
CA LEU A 367 -17.94 0.65 -1.43
C LEU A 367 -19.00 0.84 -2.55
N PRO A 368 -19.49 -0.20 -3.26
CA PRO A 368 -20.46 -0.02 -4.35
C PRO A 368 -21.92 -0.38 -4.00
N ARG A 369 -22.24 -1.00 -2.86
CA ARG A 369 -23.61 -1.51 -2.61
C ARG A 369 -24.71 -0.43 -2.46
N TRP A 370 -24.34 0.84 -2.32
CA TRP A 370 -25.27 1.97 -2.32
C TRP A 370 -25.57 2.54 -3.71
N CYS A 371 -24.75 2.28 -4.73
CA CYS A 371 -24.96 2.87 -6.06
C CYS A 371 -25.91 2.04 -6.96
N GLN A 372 -26.22 0.79 -6.58
CA GLN A 372 -27.04 -0.12 -7.40
C GLN A 372 -28.46 -0.35 -6.86
N ARG A 373 -28.88 0.43 -5.85
CA ARG A 373 -30.26 0.47 -5.33
C ARG A 373 -30.93 1.84 -5.46
N LEU A 374 -30.33 2.75 -6.23
CA LEU A 374 -30.83 4.11 -6.53
C LEU A 374 -30.85 4.43 -8.03
N LEU A 375 -30.79 3.39 -8.87
CA LEU A 375 -31.34 3.32 -10.23
C LEU A 375 -32.36 2.20 -10.22
#